data_AF-A0AAN8KP21-F1
#
_entry.id   AF-A0AAN8KP21-F1
#
_cell.length_a   1.000
_cell.length_b   1.000
_cell.length_c   1.000
_cell.angle_alpha   90.00
_cell.angle_beta   90.00
_cell.angle_gamma   90.00
#
_symmetry.space_group_name_H-M   'P 1'
#
loop_
_entity.id
_entity.type
_entity.pdbx_description
1 polymer ?
#
loop_
_entity_poly.entity_id
_entity_poly.type
_entity_poly.pdbx_seq_one_letter_code
_entity_poly.pdbx_strand_id
1 'polypeptide(L)'
;MAVNVFSISSAVENLSRHDMLAWVNDSLQLTYTKIEQLCSGAAYCQFMDMLFPGCVLLKKVKFSARLEHEFINNFKVLQASFKRMGVDKIIPVES
;
A
#
# COMPACT_ATOMS: atom_id res chain seq x y z
N MET A 1 -9.64 -13.11 6.98
CA MET A 1 -10.35 -12.27 5.98
C MET A 1 -10.30 -10.84 6.47
N ALA A 2 -10.08 -9.88 5.58
CA ALA A 2 -10.04 -8.46 5.91
C ALA A 2 -11.45 -7.89 6.10
N VAL A 3 -11.57 -6.80 6.85
CA VAL A 3 -12.80 -6.01 6.95
C VAL A 3 -12.73 -4.91 5.89
N ASN A 4 -13.66 -4.92 4.92
CA ASN A 4 -13.72 -3.91 3.87
C ASN A 4 -14.28 -2.59 4.41
N VAL A 5 -13.63 -1.48 4.06
CA VAL A 5 -14.05 -0.11 4.42
C VAL A 5 -14.45 0.64 3.16
N PHE A 6 -15.63 1.25 3.18
CA PHE A 6 -16.14 2.08 2.09
C PHE A 6 -16.07 3.55 2.51
N SER A 7 -15.56 4.42 1.64
CA SER A 7 -15.52 5.85 1.90
C SER A 7 -16.94 6.41 1.85
N ILE A 8 -17.51 6.69 3.02
CA ILE A 8 -18.76 7.44 3.18
C ILE A 8 -18.36 8.84 3.63
N SER A 9 -18.80 9.84 2.87
CA SER A 9 -18.35 11.24 2.89
C SER A 9 -18.54 11.98 4.23
N SER A 10 -19.12 11.35 5.25
CA SER A 10 -19.68 12.03 6.42
C SER A 10 -19.07 11.65 7.77
N ALA A 11 -18.02 10.80 7.85
CA ALA A 11 -17.56 10.31 9.17
C ALA A 11 -16.03 10.17 9.39
N VAL A 12 -15.17 10.47 8.41
CA VAL A 12 -13.71 10.29 8.58
C VAL A 12 -13.00 11.63 8.37
N GLU A 13 -12.33 12.13 9.41
CA GLU A 13 -11.40 13.24 9.29
C GLU A 13 -10.23 12.81 8.40
N ASN A 14 -10.06 13.48 7.25
CA ASN A 14 -8.96 13.19 6.35
C ASN A 14 -7.64 13.70 6.94
N LEU A 15 -6.61 12.86 6.91
CA LEU A 15 -5.25 13.24 7.31
C LEU A 15 -4.68 14.28 6.34
N SER A 16 -3.87 15.20 6.87
CA SER A 16 -3.03 16.05 6.02
C SER A 16 -1.94 15.21 5.33
N ARG A 17 -1.36 15.72 4.25
CA ARG A 17 -0.23 15.05 3.56
C ARG A 17 0.97 14.83 4.49
N HIS A 18 1.21 15.76 5.41
CA HIS A 18 2.32 15.68 6.36
C HIS A 18 2.08 14.54 7.37
N ASP A 19 0.87 14.50 7.96
CA ASP A 19 0.51 13.49 8.95
C ASP A 19 0.47 12.10 8.32
N MET A 20 -0.02 11.99 7.08
CA MET A 20 0.01 10.74 6.33
C MET A 20 1.44 10.23 6.10
N LEU A 21 2.38 11.11 5.71
CA LEU A 21 3.78 10.72 5.55
C LEU A 21 4.43 10.33 6.87
N ALA A 22 4.18 11.09 7.94
CA ALA A 22 4.68 10.77 9.27
C ALA A 22 4.21 9.38 9.70
N TRP A 23 2.91 9.10 9.56
CA TRP A 23 2.33 7.79 9.87
C TRP A 23 2.96 6.65 9.07
N VAL A 24 3.16 6.83 7.75
CA VAL A 24 3.81 5.81 6.91
C VAL A 24 5.25 5.57 7.36
N ASN A 25 6.00 6.63 7.60
CA ASN A 25 7.40 6.56 8.00
C ASN A 25 7.55 5.89 9.36
N ASP A 26 6.75 6.27 10.35
CA ASP A 26 6.80 5.71 11.70
C ASP A 26 6.37 4.24 11.71
N SER A 27 5.33 3.89 10.95
CA SER A 27 4.84 2.51 10.88
C SER A 27 5.86 1.57 10.25
N LEU A 28 6.48 1.98 9.13
CA LEU A 28 7.33 1.11 8.32
C LEU A 28 8.83 1.38 8.47
N GLN A 29 9.21 2.32 9.33
CA GLN A 29 10.58 2.79 9.53
C GLN A 29 11.20 3.28 8.21
N LEU A 30 10.45 4.14 7.49
CA LEU A 30 10.82 4.73 6.21
C LEU A 30 11.18 6.22 6.36
N THR A 31 11.69 6.82 5.28
CA THR A 31 12.10 8.22 5.21
C THR A 31 11.53 8.93 3.98
N TYR A 32 10.24 8.68 3.69
CA TYR A 32 9.54 9.38 2.61
C TYR A 32 9.36 10.86 2.96
N THR A 33 9.65 11.71 1.97
CA THR A 33 9.50 13.17 2.03
C THR A 33 8.38 13.66 1.13
N LYS A 34 7.86 12.79 0.26
CA LYS A 34 6.87 13.08 -0.77
C LYS A 34 5.85 11.95 -0.83
N ILE A 35 4.55 12.28 -0.89
CA ILE A 35 3.45 11.30 -0.99
C ILE A 35 3.60 10.44 -2.24
N GLU A 36 4.14 11.03 -3.31
CA GLU A 36 4.40 10.39 -4.60
C GLU A 36 5.32 9.17 -4.46
N GLN A 37 6.14 9.06 -3.40
CA GLN A 37 6.99 7.88 -3.18
C GLN A 37 6.18 6.59 -2.90
N LEU A 38 4.91 6.73 -2.48
CA LEU A 38 3.97 5.62 -2.35
C LEU A 38 3.63 4.98 -3.71
N CYS A 39 3.85 5.68 -4.84
CA CYS A 39 3.62 5.13 -6.18
C CYS A 39 4.48 3.90 -6.48
N SER A 40 5.54 3.66 -5.71
CA SER A 40 6.35 2.45 -5.84
C SER A 40 5.59 1.16 -5.50
N GLY A 41 4.48 1.25 -4.75
CA GLY A 41 3.69 0.11 -4.31
C GLY A 41 4.32 -0.73 -3.18
N ALA A 42 5.60 -0.49 -2.84
CA ALA A 42 6.33 -1.29 -1.87
C ALA A 42 5.80 -1.10 -0.44
N ALA A 43 5.53 0.14 -0.03
CA ALA A 43 5.00 0.45 1.30
C ALA A 43 3.63 -0.22 1.53
N TYR A 44 2.74 -0.20 0.54
CA TYR A 44 1.44 -0.90 0.63
C TYR A 44 1.61 -2.42 0.78
N CYS A 45 2.60 -3.02 0.12
CA CYS A 45 2.92 -4.42 0.31
C CYS A 45 3.40 -4.71 1.74
N GLN A 46 4.22 -3.83 2.34
CA GLN A 46 4.65 -3.99 3.73
C GLN A 46 3.49 -3.84 4.72
N PHE A 47 2.59 -2.87 4.49
CA PHE A 47 1.39 -2.72 5.31
C PHE A 47 0.50 -3.97 5.27
N MET A 48 0.32 -4.57 4.10
CA MET A 48 -0.45 -5.82 3.99
C MET A 48 0.20 -6.96 4.77
N ASP A 49 1.53 -7.09 4.74
CA ASP A 49 2.23 -8.11 5.54
C ASP A 49 2.19 -7.80 7.05
N MET A 50 2.24 -6.52 7.44
CA MET A 50 2.08 -6.10 8.83
C MET A 50 0.68 -6.42 9.37
N LEU A 51 -0.37 -6.14 8.60
CA LEU A 51 -1.76 -6.41 8.99
C LEU A 51 -2.09 -7.91 8.96
N PHE A 52 -1.55 -8.62 7.97
CA PHE A 52 -1.82 -10.04 7.74
C PHE A 52 -0.51 -10.76 7.39
N PRO A 53 0.28 -11.18 8.40
CA PRO A 53 1.59 -11.81 8.19
C PRO A 53 1.53 -12.98 7.22
N GLY A 54 2.40 -12.96 6.20
CA GLY A 54 2.49 -14.01 5.19
C GLY A 54 1.44 -13.94 4.08
N CYS A 55 0.57 -12.92 4.06
CA CYS A 55 -0.38 -12.73 2.96
C CYS A 55 0.31 -12.20 1.69
N VAL A 56 1.47 -11.56 1.83
CA VAL A 56 2.28 -10.99 0.74
C VAL A 56 3.52 -11.84 0.50
N LEU A 57 3.84 -12.10 -0.78
CA LEU A 57 5.13 -12.69 -1.15
C LEU A 57 6.21 -11.60 -1.18
N LEU A 58 6.68 -11.14 -0.01
CA LEU A 58 7.63 -10.04 0.12
C LEU A 58 8.91 -10.23 -0.72
N LYS A 59 9.35 -11.47 -0.94
CA LYS A 59 10.49 -11.79 -1.83
C LYS A 59 10.31 -11.33 -3.28
N LYS A 60 9.06 -11.10 -3.73
CA LYS A 60 8.72 -10.59 -5.07
C LYS A 60 8.58 -9.07 -5.11
N VAL A 61 8.58 -8.40 -3.96
CA VAL A 61 8.43 -6.94 -3.87
C VAL A 61 9.79 -6.27 -4.16
N LYS A 62 9.77 -5.28 -5.03
CA LYS A 62 10.92 -4.44 -5.41
C LYS A 62 10.97 -3.22 -4.49
N PHE A 63 11.66 -3.33 -3.36
CA PHE A 63 11.74 -2.23 -2.37
C PHE A 63 12.52 -1.00 -2.85
N SER A 64 13.48 -1.20 -3.76
CA SER A 64 14.27 -0.12 -4.37
C SER A 64 13.82 0.19 -5.80
N ALA A 65 12.54 -0.05 -6.11
CA ALA A 65 11.97 0.22 -7.43
C ALA A 65 12.16 1.68 -7.83
N ARG A 66 12.53 1.91 -9.09
CA ARG A 66 12.71 3.24 -9.71
C ARG A 66 12.03 3.37 -11.06
N LEU A 67 11.71 2.25 -11.70
CA LEU A 67 11.12 2.21 -13.02
C LEU A 67 9.64 1.79 -12.93
N GLU A 68 8.82 2.32 -13.83
CA GLU A 68 7.37 2.10 -13.85
C GLU A 68 7.00 0.61 -13.86
N HIS A 69 7.70 -0.22 -14.65
CA HIS A 69 7.45 -1.66 -14.70
C HIS A 69 7.71 -2.37 -13.35
N GLU A 70 8.59 -1.81 -12.50
CA GLU A 70 8.84 -2.33 -11.15
C GLU A 70 7.70 -1.94 -10.20
N PHE A 71 7.13 -0.73 -10.35
CA PHE A 71 5.95 -0.29 -9.62
C PHE A 71 4.74 -1.17 -9.96
N ILE A 72 4.52 -1.43 -11.26
CA ILE A 72 3.48 -2.35 -11.74
C ILE A 72 3.65 -3.75 -11.13
N ASN A 73 4.88 -4.27 -11.05
CA ASN A 73 5.14 -5.54 -10.38
C ASN A 73 4.70 -5.52 -8.91
N ASN A 74 5.04 -4.47 -8.16
CA ASN A 74 4.66 -4.36 -6.76
C ASN A 74 3.13 -4.27 -6.59
N PHE A 75 2.45 -3.51 -7.44
CA PHE A 75 0.99 -3.44 -7.40
C PHE A 75 0.31 -4.77 -7.77
N LYS A 76 0.88 -5.55 -8.69
CA LYS A 76 0.37 -6.91 -8.96
C LYS A 76 0.52 -7.83 -7.74
N VAL A 77 1.63 -7.71 -7.00
CA VAL A 77 1.84 -8.43 -5.74
C VAL A 77 0.79 -8.01 -4.70
N LEU A 78 0.50 -6.71 -4.60
CA LEU A 78 -0.54 -6.17 -3.71
C LEU A 78 -1.95 -6.62 -4.08
N GLN A 79 -2.31 -6.63 -5.36
CA GLN A 79 -3.61 -7.13 -5.83
C GLN A 79 -3.81 -8.61 -5.47
N ALA A 80 -2.75 -9.42 -5.56
CA ALA A 80 -2.80 -10.81 -5.17
C ALA A 80 -3.07 -10.99 -3.66
N SER A 81 -2.48 -10.15 -2.80
CA SER A 81 -2.76 -10.19 -1.36
C SER A 81 -4.17 -9.69 -1.03
N PHE A 82 -4.67 -8.67 -1.73
CA PHE A 82 -6.06 -8.20 -1.61
C PHE A 82 -7.04 -9.33 -1.92
N LYS A 83 -6.87 -10.03 -3.06
CA LYS A 83 -7.70 -11.18 -3.42
C LYS A 83 -7.65 -12.28 -2.36
N ARG A 84 -6.46 -12.57 -1.82
CA ARG A 84 -6.27 -13.59 -0.77
C ARG A 84 -7.00 -13.24 0.53
N MET A 85 -7.05 -11.96 0.87
CA MET A 85 -7.68 -11.48 2.09
C MET A 85 -9.15 -11.11 1.93
N GLY A 86 -9.70 -11.17 0.71
CA GLY A 86 -11.07 -10.79 0.39
C GLY A 86 -11.29 -9.27 0.46
N VAL A 87 -10.30 -8.49 0.03
CA VAL A 87 -10.43 -7.03 -0.08
C VAL A 87 -11.05 -6.69 -1.44
N ASP A 88 -12.19 -6.00 -1.41
CA ASP A 88 -13.00 -5.71 -2.61
C ASP A 88 -12.54 -4.44 -3.35
N LYS A 89 -11.68 -3.64 -2.71
CA LYS A 89 -11.18 -2.39 -3.27
C LYS A 89 -10.28 -2.67 -4.49
N ILE A 90 -10.70 -2.19 -5.65
CA ILE A 90 -9.88 -2.23 -6.87
C ILE A 90 -8.76 -1.18 -6.76
N ILE A 91 -7.53 -1.61 -7.03
CA ILE A 91 -6.36 -0.75 -7.13
C ILE A 91 -6.12 -0.45 -8.62
N PRO A 92 -6.24 0.82 -9.06
CA PRO A 92 -5.93 1.21 -10.43
C PRO A 92 -4.41 1.23 -10.62
N VAL A 93 -3.86 0.29 -11.39
CA VAL A 93 -2.41 0.14 -11.60
C VAL A 93 -1.92 0.86 -12.86
N GLU A 94 -2.82 1.18 -13.78
CA GLU A 94 -2.52 1.75 -15.10
C GLU A 94 -2.92 3.24 -15.21
N SER A 95 -2.72 4.04 -14.15
CA SER A 95 -3.18 5.44 -14.10
C SER A 95 -2.05 6.43 -13.88
#